data_AF-A0A7L5YNE8-F1
#
_entry.id   AF-A0A7L5YNE8-F1
#
_cell.length_a   1.000
_cell.length_b   1.000
_cell.length_c   1.000
_cell.angle_alpha   90.00
_cell.angle_beta   90.00
_cell.angle_gamma   90.00
#
_symmetry.space_group_name_H-M   'P 1'
#
loop_
_entity.id
_entity.type
_entity.pdbx_description
1 polymer ?
#
loop_
_entity_poly.entity_id
_entity_poly.type
_entity_poly.pdbx_seq_one_letter_code
_entity_poly.pdbx_strand_id
1 'polypeptide(L)'
;MARLHEPIRVVKPGLVLSAAVWPVYQDIWEWWPSNDGYSAYCQDSVGWLQAGICDVIAPMLYGSILNPNQDYFRQVVAEYARVAAGLQVYAGISAEGITASEMGQRIDIVRTAGLPGQAIFSARLLDRIDAWSMLRQALRRTGAYPTPSPRYRPGFAPPDRAPQPPSGMAIAIRMTPTTTSSRPMYHGLAPV
;
A
#
# COMPACT_ATOMS: atom_id res chain seq x y z
N MET A 1 4.08 -11.46 11.58
CA MET A 1 4.63 -10.12 11.29
C MET A 1 5.74 -9.69 12.25
N ALA A 2 5.57 -9.76 13.57
CA ALA A 2 6.58 -9.25 14.53
C ALA A 2 8.01 -9.84 14.33
N ARG A 3 8.11 -11.16 14.12
CA ARG A 3 9.39 -11.85 13.87
C ARG A 3 10.11 -11.42 12.59
N LEU A 4 9.44 -10.72 11.67
CA LEU A 4 10.04 -10.16 10.47
C LEU A 4 10.45 -8.69 10.69
N HIS A 5 9.60 -7.94 11.41
CA HIS A 5 9.77 -6.50 11.57
C HIS A 5 11.02 -6.12 12.37
N GLU A 6 11.27 -6.80 13.50
CA GLU A 6 12.42 -6.49 14.37
C GLU A 6 13.77 -6.72 13.65
N PRO A 7 14.03 -7.88 13.01
CA PRO A 7 15.29 -8.07 12.29
C PRO A 7 15.45 -7.12 11.10
N ILE A 8 14.38 -6.84 10.36
CA ILE A 8 14.41 -5.89 9.23
C ILE A 8 14.92 -4.53 9.69
N ARG A 9 14.48 -4.07 10.86
CA ARG A 9 14.87 -2.77 11.40
C ARG A 9 16.32 -2.71 11.88
N VAL A 10 16.84 -3.81 12.42
CA VAL A 10 18.26 -3.89 12.79
C VAL A 10 19.15 -3.76 11.55
N VAL A 11 18.80 -4.44 10.45
CA VAL A 11 19.61 -4.46 9.24
C VAL A 11 19.37 -3.24 8.35
N LYS A 12 18.13 -2.75 8.29
CA LYS A 12 17.67 -1.64 7.42
C LYS A 12 16.69 -0.74 8.18
N PRO A 13 17.17 0.13 9.09
CA PRO A 13 16.31 0.93 9.97
C PRO A 13 15.40 1.93 9.24
N GLY A 14 15.70 2.25 7.98
CA GLY A 14 14.86 3.11 7.13
C GLY A 14 13.75 2.39 6.37
N LEU A 15 13.64 1.06 6.46
CA LEU A 15 12.66 0.30 5.69
C LEU A 15 11.30 0.26 6.40
N VAL A 16 10.25 0.58 5.66
CA VAL A 16 8.85 0.55 6.11
C VAL A 16 8.25 -0.83 5.82
N LEU A 17 7.74 -1.52 6.84
CA LEU A 17 6.99 -2.76 6.66
C LEU A 17 5.49 -2.46 6.58
N SER A 18 4.87 -2.83 5.47
CA SER A 18 3.43 -2.69 5.26
C SER A 18 2.72 -4.04 5.11
N ALA A 19 1.40 -4.03 5.29
CA ALA A 19 0.54 -5.17 5.01
C ALA A 19 -0.72 -4.74 4.26
N ALA A 20 -1.07 -5.42 3.16
CA ALA A 20 -2.40 -5.33 2.58
C ALA A 20 -3.36 -6.21 3.40
N VAL A 21 -4.48 -5.65 3.85
CA VAL A 21 -5.37 -6.31 4.82
C VAL A 21 -6.82 -6.33 4.33
N TRP A 22 -7.64 -7.15 4.97
CA TRP A 22 -9.07 -7.28 4.66
C TRP A 22 -9.79 -5.92 4.70
N PRO A 23 -10.76 -5.64 3.80
CA PRO A 23 -11.43 -4.34 3.69
C PRO A 23 -12.09 -3.85 4.97
N VAL A 24 -12.74 -4.72 5.72
CA VAL A 24 -13.48 -4.37 6.93
C VAL A 24 -12.72 -4.93 8.13
N TYR A 25 -12.30 -4.05 9.04
CA TYR A 25 -11.56 -4.45 10.23
C TYR A 25 -12.44 -5.25 11.19
N GLN A 26 -13.56 -4.66 11.63
CA GLN A 26 -14.60 -5.30 12.43
C GLN A 26 -15.93 -5.06 11.75
N ASP A 27 -16.77 -6.09 11.67
CA ASP A 27 -18.11 -5.94 11.12
C ASP A 27 -19.03 -5.30 12.17
N ILE A 28 -19.38 -4.05 11.91
CA ILE A 28 -20.29 -3.24 12.75
C ILE A 28 -21.49 -2.73 11.95
N TRP A 29 -21.69 -3.23 10.72
CA TRP A 29 -22.69 -2.71 9.79
C TRP A 29 -23.61 -3.81 9.27
N GLU A 30 -24.92 -3.60 9.36
CA GLU A 30 -25.91 -4.55 8.83
C GLU A 30 -25.80 -4.79 7.32
N TRP A 31 -25.23 -3.85 6.57
CA TRP A 31 -25.06 -3.96 5.13
C TRP A 31 -23.83 -4.79 4.72
N TRP A 32 -22.94 -5.14 5.64
CA TRP A 32 -21.76 -5.95 5.32
C TRP A 32 -22.15 -7.44 5.28
N PRO A 33 -22.04 -8.11 4.12
CA PRO A 33 -22.61 -9.45 3.94
C PRO A 33 -21.61 -10.57 4.26
N SER A 34 -20.43 -10.24 4.81
CA SER A 34 -19.28 -11.14 4.83
C SER A 34 -18.54 -11.11 6.15
N ASN A 35 -17.52 -11.94 6.24
CA ASN A 35 -16.61 -12.00 7.37
C ASN A 35 -15.75 -10.73 7.48
N ASP A 36 -15.40 -10.35 8.72
CA ASP A 36 -14.48 -9.24 9.02
C ASP A 36 -13.02 -9.70 9.09
N GLY A 37 -12.11 -8.72 9.08
CA GLY A 37 -10.68 -8.97 9.18
C GLY A 37 -10.30 -9.52 10.55
N TYR A 38 -10.81 -8.92 11.63
CA TYR A 38 -10.40 -9.19 13.00
C TYR A 38 -10.78 -10.59 13.48
N SER A 39 -12.08 -10.91 13.48
CA SER A 39 -12.63 -12.12 14.08
C SER A 39 -12.52 -13.31 13.15
N ALA A 40 -12.82 -13.12 11.86
CA ALA A 40 -12.94 -14.23 10.94
C ALA A 40 -11.66 -14.56 10.16
N TYR A 41 -10.83 -13.56 9.85
CA TYR A 41 -9.54 -13.77 9.16
C TYR A 41 -8.32 -13.62 10.05
N CYS A 42 -8.50 -13.39 11.36
CA CYS A 42 -7.41 -13.19 12.33
C CYS A 42 -6.43 -12.07 11.91
N GLN A 43 -6.93 -11.06 11.19
CA GLN A 43 -6.20 -9.87 10.75
C GLN A 43 -6.50 -8.71 11.68
N ASP A 44 -5.92 -8.75 12.88
CA ASP A 44 -5.91 -7.62 13.81
C ASP A 44 -5.02 -6.47 13.30
N SER A 45 -5.40 -5.91 12.16
CA SER A 45 -4.59 -4.97 11.39
C SER A 45 -4.36 -3.66 12.13
N VAL A 46 -5.37 -3.17 12.85
CA VAL A 46 -5.26 -1.98 13.69
C VAL A 46 -4.41 -2.29 14.93
N GLY A 47 -4.59 -3.44 15.58
CA GLY A 47 -3.72 -3.88 16.67
C GLY A 47 -2.27 -4.03 16.24
N TRP A 48 -1.99 -4.49 15.01
CA TRP A 48 -0.62 -4.54 14.48
C TRP A 48 0.00 -3.15 14.34
N LEU A 49 -0.77 -2.14 13.90
CA LEU A 49 -0.30 -0.76 13.85
C LEU A 49 -0.05 -0.19 15.24
N GLN A 50 -0.97 -0.41 16.18
CA GLN A 50 -0.86 0.10 17.55
C GLN A 50 0.31 -0.54 18.30
N ALA A 51 0.51 -1.84 18.11
CA ALA A 51 1.61 -2.58 18.68
C ALA A 51 2.96 -2.31 17.97
N GLY A 52 2.99 -1.54 16.88
CA GLY A 52 4.21 -1.27 16.12
C GLY A 52 4.81 -2.53 15.47
N ILE A 53 3.98 -3.50 15.11
CA ILE A 53 4.36 -4.76 14.44
C ILE A 53 4.41 -4.58 12.90
N CYS A 54 3.73 -3.55 12.40
CA CYS A 54 3.86 -3.02 11.06
C CYS A 54 3.83 -1.49 11.11
N ASP A 55 4.40 -0.87 10.10
CA ASP A 55 4.48 0.59 10.01
C ASP A 55 3.22 1.17 9.40
N VAL A 56 2.70 0.51 8.36
CA VAL A 56 1.55 0.92 7.54
C VAL A 56 0.64 -0.28 7.27
N ILE A 57 -0.68 -0.09 7.27
CA ILE A 57 -1.61 -1.07 6.70
C ILE A 57 -2.32 -0.47 5.49
N ALA A 58 -2.67 -1.31 4.54
CA ALA A 58 -3.42 -0.95 3.36
C ALA A 58 -4.68 -1.82 3.27
N PRO A 59 -5.79 -1.44 3.93
CA PRO A 59 -7.03 -2.19 3.80
C PRO A 59 -7.51 -2.11 2.35
N MET A 60 -7.83 -3.26 1.79
CA MET A 60 -8.23 -3.41 0.39
C MET A 60 -9.70 -2.99 0.22
N LEU A 61 -9.99 -1.68 0.26
CA LEU A 61 -11.33 -1.08 0.26
C LEU A 61 -12.01 -1.15 -1.12
N TYR A 62 -12.04 -2.35 -1.69
CA TYR A 62 -12.61 -2.64 -2.99
C TYR A 62 -13.22 -4.05 -3.01
N GLY A 63 -14.05 -4.31 -4.01
CA GLY A 63 -14.78 -5.56 -4.14
C GLY A 63 -16.24 -5.30 -4.52
N SER A 64 -17.01 -6.38 -4.65
CA SER A 64 -18.37 -6.36 -5.19
C SER A 64 -19.34 -5.43 -4.46
N ILE A 65 -19.13 -5.16 -3.17
CA ILE A 65 -20.00 -4.25 -2.40
C ILE A 65 -19.42 -2.84 -2.26
N LEU A 66 -18.10 -2.69 -2.15
CA LEU A 66 -17.44 -1.38 -1.93
C LEU A 66 -17.21 -0.59 -3.23
N ASN A 67 -16.97 -1.29 -4.35
CA ASN A 67 -16.78 -0.60 -5.63
C ASN A 67 -18.05 0.08 -6.15
N PRO A 68 -19.24 -0.54 -6.14
CA PRO A 68 -20.43 0.15 -6.62
C PRO A 68 -21.01 1.14 -5.61
N ASN A 69 -20.66 1.05 -4.31
CA ASN A 69 -21.28 1.87 -3.26
C ASN A 69 -20.27 2.80 -2.56
N GLN A 70 -20.29 4.07 -2.96
CA GLN A 70 -19.40 5.09 -2.43
C GLN A 70 -19.70 5.46 -0.98
N ASP A 71 -20.94 5.32 -0.51
CA ASP A 71 -21.30 5.61 0.88
C ASP A 71 -20.78 4.53 1.83
N TYR A 72 -20.81 3.26 1.41
CA TYR A 72 -20.17 2.17 2.15
C TYR A 72 -18.66 2.34 2.19
N PHE A 73 -18.03 2.69 1.05
CA PHE A 73 -16.61 3.04 1.02
C PHE A 73 -16.29 4.17 2.03
N ARG A 74 -17.10 5.24 2.05
CA ARG A 74 -16.93 6.36 2.98
C ARG A 74 -17.06 5.95 4.44
N GLN A 75 -18.03 5.09 4.78
CA GLN A 75 -18.22 4.57 6.14
C GLN A 75 -16.99 3.77 6.61
N VAL A 76 -16.46 2.89 5.76
CA VAL A 76 -15.27 2.10 6.10
C VAL A 76 -14.03 2.96 6.25
N VAL A 77 -13.83 3.95 5.35
CA VAL A 77 -12.74 4.93 5.48
C VAL A 77 -12.83 5.71 6.79
N ALA A 78 -14.02 6.20 7.14
CA ALA A 78 -14.24 6.95 8.38
C ALA A 78 -13.95 6.08 9.61
N GLU A 79 -14.33 4.80 9.57
CA GLU A 79 -14.05 3.88 10.66
C GLU A 79 -12.54 3.65 10.82
N TYR A 80 -11.79 3.42 9.74
CA TYR A 80 -10.33 3.32 9.82
C TYR A 80 -9.70 4.61 10.37
N ALA A 81 -10.17 5.79 9.95
CA ALA A 81 -9.67 7.05 10.48
C ALA A 81 -9.88 7.15 12.00
N ARG A 82 -11.04 6.68 12.48
CA ARG A 82 -11.39 6.66 13.90
C ARG A 82 -10.53 5.66 14.69
N VAL A 83 -10.49 4.39 14.29
CA VAL A 83 -9.83 3.33 15.09
C VAL A 83 -8.31 3.37 14.99
N ALA A 84 -7.76 3.82 13.87
CA ALA A 84 -6.32 3.98 13.72
C ALA A 84 -5.80 5.24 14.39
N ALA A 85 -6.67 6.20 14.76
CA ALA A 85 -6.31 7.38 15.57
C ALA A 85 -5.03 8.10 15.10
N GLY A 86 -4.92 8.34 13.78
CA GLY A 86 -3.76 9.02 13.16
C GLY A 86 -2.57 8.11 12.81
N LEU A 87 -2.66 6.80 13.05
CA LEU A 87 -1.67 5.84 12.56
C LEU A 87 -1.75 5.67 11.04
N GLN A 88 -0.71 5.06 10.45
CA GLN A 88 -0.53 5.02 9.00
C GLN A 88 -1.45 3.99 8.33
N VAL A 89 -2.62 4.44 7.88
CA VAL A 89 -3.56 3.66 7.07
C VAL A 89 -3.61 4.20 5.65
N TYR A 90 -3.26 3.37 4.67
CA TYR A 90 -3.29 3.72 3.26
C TYR A 90 -4.49 3.06 2.61
N ALA A 91 -5.57 3.81 2.39
CA ALA A 91 -6.80 3.28 1.81
C ALA A 91 -6.53 2.60 0.45
N GLY A 92 -6.76 1.29 0.37
CA GLY A 92 -6.62 0.53 -0.87
C GLY A 92 -7.78 0.81 -1.80
N ILE A 93 -7.53 1.35 -2.99
CA ILE A 93 -8.56 1.67 -3.99
C ILE A 93 -8.28 0.85 -5.24
N SER A 94 -9.28 0.11 -5.72
CA SER A 94 -9.19 -0.56 -7.01
C SER A 94 -9.72 0.31 -8.16
N ALA A 95 -9.07 0.29 -9.31
CA ALA A 95 -9.61 0.83 -10.57
C ALA A 95 -10.61 -0.13 -11.25
N GLU A 96 -10.86 -1.31 -10.67
CA GLU A 96 -11.79 -2.29 -11.21
C GLU A 96 -13.24 -1.82 -11.08
N GLY A 97 -13.96 -1.78 -12.21
CA GLY A 97 -15.39 -1.46 -12.22
C GLY A 97 -15.72 0.00 -11.88
N ILE A 98 -14.73 0.91 -11.90
CA ILE A 98 -14.93 2.34 -11.68
C ILE A 98 -14.24 3.16 -12.77
N THR A 99 -14.69 4.39 -12.96
CA THR A 99 -14.10 5.39 -13.84
C THR A 99 -12.98 6.18 -13.14
N ALA A 100 -12.19 6.94 -13.91
CA ALA A 100 -11.20 7.85 -13.35
C ALA A 100 -11.82 8.94 -12.45
N SER A 101 -13.03 9.41 -12.77
CA SER A 101 -13.75 10.40 -11.95
C SER A 101 -14.14 9.81 -10.59
N GLU A 102 -14.72 8.61 -10.60
CA GLU A 102 -15.09 7.87 -9.39
C GLU A 102 -13.87 7.50 -8.53
N MET A 103 -12.72 7.22 -9.15
CA MET A 103 -11.47 7.08 -8.42
C MET A 103 -11.05 8.39 -7.75
N GLY A 104 -11.14 9.51 -8.47
CA GLY A 104 -10.85 10.84 -7.91
C GLY A 104 -11.72 11.16 -6.69
N GLN A 105 -13.02 10.84 -6.76
CA GLN A 105 -13.94 11.01 -5.63
C GLN A 105 -13.57 10.16 -4.41
N ARG A 106 -13.09 8.93 -4.61
CA ARG A 106 -12.59 8.08 -3.51
C ARG A 106 -11.32 8.65 -2.87
N ILE A 107 -10.42 9.19 -3.68
CA ILE A 107 -9.23 9.90 -3.20
C ILE A 107 -9.64 11.10 -2.33
N ASP A 108 -10.62 11.88 -2.78
CA ASP A 108 -11.12 13.02 -2.03
C ASP A 108 -11.78 12.57 -0.71
N ILE A 109 -12.55 11.47 -0.70
CA ILE A 109 -13.09 10.87 0.54
C ILE A 109 -11.99 10.51 1.54
N VAL A 110 -10.94 9.82 1.07
CA VAL A 110 -9.81 9.38 1.92
C VAL A 110 -9.10 10.59 2.54
N ARG A 111 -8.90 11.65 1.74
CA ARG A 111 -8.28 12.91 2.20
C ARG A 111 -9.16 13.64 3.20
N THR A 112 -10.46 13.76 2.94
CA THR A 112 -11.41 14.42 3.86
C THR A 112 -11.50 13.71 5.21
N ALA A 113 -11.37 12.39 5.23
CA ALA A 113 -11.31 11.61 6.46
C ALA A 113 -9.98 11.75 7.24
N GLY A 114 -8.97 12.40 6.66
CA GLY A 114 -7.67 12.61 7.30
C GLY A 114 -6.75 11.40 7.27
N LEU A 115 -7.01 10.40 6.43
CA LEU A 115 -6.10 9.27 6.28
C LEU A 115 -4.81 9.71 5.56
N PRO A 116 -3.64 9.20 6.00
CA PRO A 116 -2.34 9.69 5.53
C PRO A 116 -1.89 9.09 4.19
N GLY A 117 -2.73 8.33 3.48
CA GLY A 117 -2.35 7.80 2.18
C GLY A 117 -3.39 6.91 1.52
N GLN A 118 -3.01 6.42 0.35
CA GLN A 118 -3.81 5.49 -0.46
C GLN A 118 -2.88 4.53 -1.21
N ALA A 119 -3.38 3.32 -1.49
CA ALA A 119 -2.71 2.32 -2.31
C ALA A 119 -3.61 1.98 -3.51
N ILE A 120 -3.11 2.14 -4.73
CA ILE A 120 -3.93 1.94 -5.93
C ILE A 120 -3.68 0.56 -6.54
N PHE A 121 -4.75 -0.24 -6.68
CA PHE A 121 -4.71 -1.56 -7.28
C PHE A 121 -5.49 -1.59 -8.61
N SER A 122 -4.98 -2.08 -9.71
CA SER A 122 -3.57 -2.27 -10.05
C SER A 122 -3.16 -1.23 -11.08
N ALA A 123 -1.86 -0.99 -11.24
CA ALA A 123 -1.33 -0.05 -12.23
C ALA A 123 -1.89 -0.31 -13.65
N ARG A 124 -2.03 -1.58 -14.03
CA ARG A 124 -2.63 -2.00 -15.31
C ARG A 124 -4.08 -1.52 -15.49
N LEU A 125 -4.85 -1.45 -14.41
CA LEU A 125 -6.23 -0.98 -14.48
C LEU A 125 -6.31 0.55 -14.63
N LEU A 126 -5.29 1.29 -14.19
CA LEU A 126 -5.21 2.73 -14.41
C LEU A 126 -5.08 3.09 -15.90
N ASP A 127 -4.33 2.29 -16.66
CA ASP A 127 -4.22 2.44 -18.11
C ASP A 127 -5.59 2.32 -18.79
N ARG A 128 -6.42 1.38 -18.33
CA ARG A 128 -7.74 1.10 -18.93
C ARG A 128 -8.74 2.24 -18.76
N ILE A 129 -8.61 3.01 -17.69
CA ILE A 129 -9.53 4.11 -17.36
C ILE A 129 -8.90 5.49 -17.58
N ASP A 130 -7.70 5.55 -18.18
CA ASP A 130 -6.89 6.76 -18.38
C ASP A 130 -6.73 7.63 -17.10
N ALA A 131 -6.55 6.97 -15.95
CA ALA A 131 -6.53 7.66 -14.65
C ALA A 131 -5.19 8.35 -14.32
N TRP A 132 -4.13 8.14 -15.10
CA TRP A 132 -2.81 8.72 -14.81
C TRP A 132 -2.82 10.25 -14.83
N SER A 133 -3.55 10.84 -15.77
CA SER A 133 -3.71 12.30 -15.89
C SER A 133 -4.40 12.87 -14.64
N MET A 134 -5.50 12.24 -14.23
CA MET A 134 -6.25 12.57 -13.02
C MET A 134 -5.37 12.45 -11.77
N LEU A 135 -4.62 11.37 -11.59
CA LEU A 135 -3.73 11.20 -10.44
C LEU A 135 -2.65 12.29 -10.35
N ARG A 136 -2.06 12.68 -11.48
CA ARG A 136 -1.09 13.79 -11.52
C ARG A 136 -1.75 15.12 -11.14
N GLN A 137 -2.97 15.38 -11.60
CA GLN A 137 -3.71 16.60 -11.25
C GLN A 137 -4.08 16.62 -9.76
N ALA A 138 -4.55 15.50 -9.22
CA ALA A 138 -4.83 15.36 -7.80
C ALA A 138 -3.57 15.67 -6.97
N LEU A 139 -2.43 15.07 -7.31
CA LEU A 139 -1.16 15.34 -6.63
C LEU A 139 -0.77 16.84 -6.66
N ARG A 140 -0.97 17.52 -7.78
CA ARG A 140 -0.68 18.96 -7.90
C ARG A 140 -1.62 19.81 -7.05
N ARG A 141 -2.90 19.45 -6.99
CA ARG A 141 -3.94 20.19 -6.26
C ARG A 141 -3.77 20.08 -4.75
N THR A 142 -3.46 18.89 -4.25
CA THR A 142 -3.54 18.57 -2.82
C THR A 142 -2.18 18.23 -2.19
N GLY A 143 -1.10 18.24 -2.96
CA GLY A 143 0.22 17.83 -2.52
C GLY A 143 0.36 16.32 -2.28
N ALA A 144 1.61 15.91 -2.06
CA ALA A 144 1.94 14.55 -1.67
C ALA A 144 1.50 14.27 -0.22
N TYR A 145 1.15 13.02 0.06
CA TYR A 145 1.00 12.55 1.43
C TYR A 145 2.35 12.58 2.17
N PRO A 146 2.36 12.69 3.50
CA PRO A 146 3.58 12.55 4.28
C PRO A 146 4.19 11.16 4.06
N THR A 147 5.51 11.12 3.90
CA THR A 147 6.25 9.85 3.81
C THR A 147 6.10 9.10 5.14
N PRO A 148 5.70 7.81 5.12
CA PRO A 148 5.58 7.05 6.34
C PRO A 148 6.99 6.81 6.90
N SER A 149 7.18 7.05 8.19
CA SER A 149 8.43 6.76 8.88
C SER A 149 8.31 5.45 9.67
N PRO A 150 9.40 4.65 9.75
CA PRO A 150 9.43 3.49 10.62
C PRO A 150 9.13 3.88 12.07
N ARG A 151 8.16 3.23 12.71
CA ARG A 151 7.72 3.55 14.09
C ARG A 151 8.38 2.66 15.15
N TYR A 152 9.34 3.17 15.90
CA TYR A 152 9.99 2.38 16.95
C TYR A 152 9.02 1.98 18.07
N ARG A 153 9.13 0.72 18.50
CA ARG A 153 8.44 0.25 19.71
C ARG A 153 9.08 0.92 20.93
N PRO A 154 8.30 1.50 21.85
CA PRO A 154 8.83 1.92 23.15
C PRO A 154 9.55 0.73 23.82
N GLY A 155 10.79 0.93 24.26
CA GLY A 155 11.63 -0.12 24.87
C GLY A 155 12.59 -0.84 23.90
N PHE A 156 12.52 -0.57 22.60
CA PHE A 156 13.50 -1.01 21.61
C PHE A 156 14.16 0.23 20.99
N ALA A 157 15.17 0.77 21.67
CA ALA A 157 15.96 1.86 21.12
C ALA A 157 16.65 1.37 19.83
N PRO A 158 16.73 2.21 18.78
CA PRO A 158 17.64 1.90 17.68
C PRO A 158 19.05 1.74 18.28
N PRO A 159 19.87 0.79 17.79
CA PRO A 159 21.29 0.86 18.06
C PRO A 159 21.76 2.27 17.62
N ASP A 160 22.58 2.91 18.46
CA ASP A 160 23.15 4.22 18.18
C ASP A 160 23.51 4.35 16.71
N ARG A 161 23.08 5.46 16.08
CA ARG A 161 23.24 5.80 14.65
C ARG A 161 24.27 4.89 13.96
N ALA A 162 23.80 4.09 13.01
CA ALA A 162 24.69 3.42 12.06
C ALA A 162 25.75 4.44 11.57
N PRO A 163 27.05 4.11 11.61
CA PRO A 163 28.10 5.05 11.26
C PRO A 163 27.81 5.68 9.90
N GLN A 164 27.85 7.02 9.82
CA GLN A 164 27.69 7.70 8.55
C GLN A 164 28.72 7.14 7.56
N PRO A 165 28.33 6.85 6.30
CA PRO A 165 29.30 6.52 5.29
C PRO A 165 30.30 7.69 5.17
N PRO A 166 31.61 7.43 5.06
CA PRO A 166 32.60 8.49 4.96
C PRO A 166 32.26 9.40 3.78
N SER A 167 32.26 10.70 4.05
CA SER A 167 32.04 11.75 3.06
C SER A 167 32.98 11.55 1.87
N GLY A 168 32.44 11.17 0.71
CA GLY A 168 33.20 11.05 -0.54
C GLY A 168 32.93 9.83 -1.42
N MET A 169 32.16 8.82 -0.96
CA MET A 169 31.81 7.69 -1.84
C MET A 169 30.50 7.93 -2.59
N ALA A 170 30.60 8.41 -3.83
CA ALA A 170 29.53 8.29 -4.80
C ALA A 170 29.32 6.80 -5.15
N ILE A 171 28.17 6.23 -4.80
CA ILE A 171 27.78 4.92 -5.31
C ILE A 171 27.37 5.10 -6.78
N ALA A 172 28.33 4.92 -7.69
CA ALA A 172 28.05 4.81 -9.11
C ALA A 172 27.43 3.43 -9.38
N ILE A 173 26.11 3.36 -9.54
CA ILE A 173 25.44 2.18 -10.08
C ILE A 173 25.78 2.13 -11.57
N ARG A 174 26.81 1.35 -11.93
CA ARG A 174 27.15 1.06 -13.33
C ARG A 174 26.14 0.04 -13.85
N MET A 175 25.16 0.50 -14.62
CA MET A 175 24.33 -0.42 -15.40
C MET A 175 25.15 -0.93 -16.58
N THR A 176 25.48 -2.22 -16.58
CA THR A 176 25.98 -2.89 -17.79
C THR A 176 24.80 -3.21 -18.72
N PRO A 177 24.89 -2.93 -20.02
CA PRO A 177 23.84 -3.32 -20.96
C PRO A 177 23.80 -4.84 -21.07
N THR A 178 22.60 -5.41 -20.98
CA THR A 178 22.37 -6.82 -21.24
C THR A 178 22.49 -7.06 -22.75
N THR A 179 23.45 -7.89 -23.15
CA THR A 179 23.62 -8.37 -24.51
C THR A 179 22.44 -9.27 -24.89
N THR A 180 21.72 -8.90 -25.95
CA THR A 180 20.72 -9.74 -26.61
C THR A 180 21.40 -11.00 -27.14
N SER A 181 21.12 -12.15 -26.52
CA SER A 181 21.51 -13.46 -27.04
C SER A 181 20.54 -13.84 -28.16
N SER A 182 21.02 -13.80 -29.40
CA SER A 182 20.38 -14.41 -30.55
C SER A 182 20.49 -15.94 -30.44
N ARG A 183 19.35 -16.63 -30.45
CA ARG A 183 19.31 -18.09 -30.62
C ARG A 183 19.65 -18.43 -32.08
N PRO A 184 20.49 -19.44 -32.37
CA PRO A 184 20.65 -19.95 -33.72
C PRO A 184 19.42 -20.78 -34.12
N MET A 185 18.90 -20.53 -35.34
CA MET A 185 17.95 -21.40 -36.00
C MET A 185 18.65 -22.71 -36.40
N TYR A 186 18.12 -23.84 -35.95
CA TYR A 186 18.50 -25.15 -36.44
C TYR A 186 17.89 -25.37 -37.84
N HIS A 187 18.74 -25.62 -38.82
CA HIS A 187 18.39 -26.17 -40.13
C HIS A 187 18.44 -27.70 -40.08
N GLY A 188 17.46 -28.34 -40.75
CA GLY A 188 17.51 -29.75 -41.18
C GLY A 188 16.70 -30.70 -40.29
N LEU A 189 15.94 -31.69 -40.78
CA LEU A 189 15.82 -32.35 -42.09
C LEU A 189 14.45 -33.06 -42.13
N ALA A 190 13.79 -33.13 -43.30
CA ALA A 190 12.84 -34.21 -43.61
C ALA A 190 13.65 -35.45 -44.06
N PRO A 191 13.22 -36.69 -43.78
CA PRO A 191 12.32 -37.44 -44.69
C PRO A 191 11.33 -38.34 -43.89
N VAL A 192 10.32 -39.05 -44.39
CA VAL A 192 9.86 -39.53 -45.71
C VAL A 192 8.33 -39.53 -45.69
#